data_AF-A0A5K0ZBP4-F1
#
_entry.id   AF-A0A5K0ZBP4-F1
#
_cell.length_a   1.000
_cell.length_b   1.000
_cell.length_c   1.000
_cell.angle_alpha   90.00
_cell.angle_beta   90.00
_cell.angle_gamma   90.00
#
_symmetry.space_group_name_H-M   'P 1'
#
loop_
_entity.id
_entity.type
_entity.pdbx_description
1 polymer ?
#
loop_
_entity_poly.entity_id
_entity_poly.type
_entity_poly.pdbx_seq_one_letter_code
_entity_poly.pdbx_strand_id
1 'polypeptide(L)' 'EWVAEWKVPGATKEEYQQFANAQLEVYGKASFGWAYWTLKTEKYEHWSLKWMIENGYINL' A
#
# COMPACT_ATOMS: atom_id res chain seq x y z
N GLU A 1 4.83 -10.59 -0.17
CA GLU A 1 4.48 -9.60 -1.20
C GLU A 1 3.06 -9.10 -0.94
N TRP A 2 2.78 -7.81 -1.11
CA TRP A 2 1.47 -7.21 -0.84
C TRP A 2 1.24 -5.93 -1.64
N VAL A 3 -0.02 -5.48 -1.77
CA VAL A 3 -0.40 -4.25 -2.47
C VAL A 3 -1.56 -3.58 -1.73
N ALA A 4 -1.63 -2.26 -1.72
CA ALA A 4 -2.73 -1.51 -1.12
C ALA A 4 -3.93 -1.31 -2.05
N GLU A 5 -3.94 -1.93 -3.23
CA GLU A 5 -5.10 -1.93 -4.12
C GLU A 5 -6.27 -2.66 -3.45
N TRP A 6 -7.44 -2.03 -3.50
CA TRP A 6 -8.62 -2.52 -2.81
C TRP A 6 -9.85 -2.43 -3.69
N LYS A 7 -10.57 -3.55 -3.86
CA LYS A 7 -11.77 -3.64 -4.71
C LYS A 7 -13.04 -3.09 -4.04
N VAL A 8 -12.91 -2.19 -3.06
CA VAL A 8 -14.05 -1.51 -2.44
C VAL A 8 -14.37 -0.25 -3.24
N PRO A 9 -15.55 -0.17 -3.87
CA PRO A 9 -15.92 1.00 -4.65
C PRO A 9 -16.02 2.24 -3.77
N GLY A 10 -15.42 3.35 -4.21
CA GLY A 10 -15.55 4.64 -3.54
C GLY A 10 -14.81 4.75 -2.21
N ALA A 11 -13.86 3.86 -1.91
CA ALA A 11 -13.02 3.97 -0.73
C ALA A 11 -12.25 5.32 -0.71
N THR A 12 -12.32 5.98 0.44
CA THR A 12 -11.67 7.26 0.73
C THR A 12 -10.16 7.07 0.91
N LYS A 13 -9.41 8.17 0.82
CA LYS A 13 -7.97 8.16 1.08
C LYS A 13 -7.65 7.64 2.48
N GLU A 14 -8.43 8.05 3.47
CA GLU A 14 -8.27 7.65 4.87
C GLU A 14 -8.50 6.14 5.04
N GLU A 15 -9.48 5.57 4.36
CA GLU A 15 -9.70 4.11 4.37
C GLU A 15 -8.54 3.35 3.71
N TYR A 16 -7.99 3.87 2.61
CA TYR A 16 -6.78 3.29 2.01
C TYR A 16 -5.55 3.38 2.93
N GLN A 17 -5.38 4.50 3.65
CA GLN A 17 -4.32 4.65 4.65
C GLN A 17 -4.49 3.64 5.79
N GLN A 18 -5.70 3.49 6.31
CA GLN A 18 -6.01 2.49 7.35
C GLN A 18 -5.72 1.08 6.85
N PHE A 19 -6.12 0.75 5.62
CA PHE A 19 -5.86 -0.55 5.02
C PHE A 19 -4.36 -0.82 4.84
N ALA A 20 -3.61 0.15 4.32
CA ALA A 20 -2.17 0.01 4.14
C ALA A 20 -1.43 -0.08 5.48
N ASN A 21 -1.83 0.68 6.50
CA ASN A 21 -1.26 0.59 7.85
C ASN A 21 -1.49 -0.78 8.47
N ALA A 22 -2.70 -1.34 8.35
CA ALA A 22 -3.00 -2.68 8.84
C ALA A 22 -2.12 -3.74 8.15
N GLN A 23 -1.89 -3.62 6.84
CA GLN A 23 -0.96 -4.49 6.12
C GLN A 23 0.48 -4.35 6.64
N LEU A 24 0.95 -3.12 6.85
CA LEU A 24 2.29 -2.85 7.40
C LEU A 24 2.47 -3.42 8.80
N GLU A 25 1.46 -3.34 9.67
CA GLU A 25 1.51 -3.93 11.00
C GLU A 25 1.63 -5.46 10.97
N VAL A 26 0.98 -6.11 10.01
CA VAL A 26 1.04 -7.58 9.84
C VAL A 26 2.35 -7.99 9.20
N TYR A 27 2.71 -7.39 8.07
CA TYR A 27 3.93 -7.76 7.33
C TYR A 27 5.20 -7.29 8.02
N GLY A 28 5.18 -6.21 8.79
CA GLY A 28 6.30 -5.75 9.61
C GLY A 28 6.71 -6.73 10.70
N LYS A 29 5.85 -7.68 11.07
CA LYS A 29 6.16 -8.78 12.00
C LYS A 29 6.81 -9.99 11.31
N ALA A 30 6.88 -10.02 9.98
CA ALA A 30 7.46 -11.14 9.24
C ALA A 30 8.99 -11.15 9.38
N SER A 31 9.57 -12.29 9.76
CA SER A 31 11.02 -12.45 9.97
C SER A 31 11.83 -12.53 8.67
N PHE A 32 11.20 -12.92 7.56
CA PHE A 32 11.83 -13.02 6.23
C PHE A 32 11.69 -11.73 5.40
N GLY A 33 11.21 -10.64 6.03
CA GLY A 33 10.92 -9.38 5.36
C GLY A 33 9.62 -9.43 4.55
N TRP A 34 9.38 -8.34 3.82
CA TRP A 34 8.22 -8.17 2.97
C TRP A 34 8.58 -7.29 1.77
N ALA A 35 7.71 -7.30 0.75
CA ALA A 35 7.88 -6.47 -0.43
C ALA A 35 6.51 -5.94 -0.86
N TYR A 36 6.47 -4.65 -1.22
CA TYR A 36 5.32 -4.05 -1.87
C TYR A 36 5.35 -4.39 -3.36
N TRP A 37 4.21 -4.80 -3.91
CA TRP A 37 4.03 -5.00 -5.34
C TRP A 37 3.24 -3.83 -5.93
N THR A 38 3.82 -2.98 -6.76
CA THR A 38 5.20 -2.95 -7.28
C THR A 38 5.89 -1.63 -6.92
N LEU A 39 7.19 -1.51 -7.20
CA LEU A 39 7.95 -0.30 -6.92
C LEU A 39 7.39 0.92 -7.67
N LYS A 40 7.10 0.78 -8.96
CA LYS A 40 6.56 1.83 -9.83
C LYS A 40 5.71 1.20 -10.94
N THR A 41 4.56 1.80 -11.21
CA THR A 41 3.79 1.60 -12.44
C THR A 41 3.14 2.92 -12.87
N GLU A 42 2.92 3.11 -14.16
CA GLU A 42 2.42 4.37 -14.73
C GLU A 42 0.89 4.41 -14.85
N LYS A 43 0.23 3.25 -14.78
CA LYS A 43 -1.22 3.13 -15.04
C LYS A 43 -2.08 2.96 -13.79
N TYR A 44 -1.50 2.50 -12.67
CA TYR A 44 -2.27 2.07 -11.52
C TYR A 44 -1.66 2.62 -10.23
N GLU A 45 -2.33 3.60 -9.64
CA GLU A 45 -1.84 4.41 -8.51
C GLU A 45 -1.51 3.56 -7.28
N HIS A 46 -2.50 2.85 -6.72
CA HIS A 46 -2.30 2.02 -5.53
C HIS A 46 -1.45 0.76 -5.79
N TRP A 47 -1.06 0.49 -7.04
CA TRP A 47 -0.08 -0.55 -7.37
C TRP A 47 1.36 -0.03 -7.40
N SER A 48 1.57 1.29 -7.23
CA SER A 48 2.88 1.92 -7.28
C SER A 48 3.29 2.37 -5.88
N LEU A 49 4.24 1.66 -5.25
CA LEU A 49 4.77 2.04 -3.93
C LEU A 49 5.26 3.49 -3.93
N LYS A 50 5.98 3.88 -4.99
CA LYS A 50 6.45 5.25 -5.17
C LYS A 50 5.29 6.26 -5.08
N TRP A 51 4.21 6.01 -5.81
CA TRP A 51 3.04 6.89 -5.80
C TRP A 51 2.37 6.94 -4.43
N MET A 52 2.25 5.80 -3.76
CA MET A 52 1.67 5.69 -2.41
C MET A 52 2.41 6.53 -1.38
N ILE A 53 3.74 6.54 -1.42
CA ILE A 53 4.57 7.35 -0.52
C ILE A 53 4.46 8.84 -0.89
N GLU A 54 4.62 9.18 -2.18
CA GLU A 54 4.58 10.58 -2.65
C GLU A 54 3.23 11.26 -2.41
N ASN A 55 2.13 10.50 -2.41
CA ASN A 55 0.79 11.03 -2.15
C ASN A 55 0.33 10.84 -0.68
N GLY A 56 1.21 10.34 0.19
CA GLY A 56 0.96 10.23 1.63
C GLY A 56 -0.08 9.17 2.01
N TYR A 57 -0.20 8.10 1.24
CA TYR A 57 -1.04 6.94 1.58
C TYR A 57 -0.31 5.94 2.48
N ILE A 58 1.01 5.85 2.35
CA ILE A 58 1.90 5.00 3.14
C ILE A 58 3.06 5.84 3.66
N ASN A 59 3.47 5.59 4.90
CA ASN A 59 4.72 6.10 5.48
C ASN A 59 5.59 4.90 5.88
N LEU A 60 6.81 4.80 5.34
CA LEU A 60 7.77 3.72 5.59
C LEU A 60 9.03 4.23 6.30
#